data_AF-A0AAV9PNR6-F1
#
_entry.id   AF-A0AAV9PNR6-F1
#
_cell.length_a   1.000
_cell.length_b   1.000
_cell.length_c   1.000
_cell.angle_alpha   90.00
_cell.angle_beta   90.00
_cell.angle_gamma   90.00
#
_symmetry.space_group_name_H-M   'P 1'
#
loop_
_entity.id
_entity.type
_entity.pdbx_description
1 polymer ?
#
loop_
_entity_poly.entity_id
_entity_poly.type
_entity_poly.pdbx_seq_one_letter_code
_entity_poly.pdbx_strand_id
1 'polypeptide(L)'
;MSATGQRTERTSAPSFTTVRNDDTAPDQIFGIELEFLYMCRNKREPIGIIHGVQSSNIGANAVRAVLSEDIRGHCRTCKNSFTFRLPLDPGHEAEQWLDESNDEEGENYRLWSVTSESLHPEKESDLLCEHIGTKYLVSGVEVKSRVLSLSTDIIISAPGSSHQHQKSAREEISAVLQHLRGRLTSFENDQQESYIYANEGCGLHVHVGNYDRSFDVDTIKKLVCFNIACERLIDQIHSPHRVDGYEATVRPLDYSGDPDFTRDTWSMNDAFNRPLSSGFLYRAYCRRRAEKDTYYQHTDQATLGNRYTFPRSHLHDKTIHLASISKGIDSWMYLVREAPLLVDIMQNLYPLNSRNTIVNLKNLTNPFNVAKKKKLTVEFRQHAGTLQTDRVLAQVDFVTRMVNFCQISSWIDVRNLIDSDGPLRQADATILLLCTTIGFSRTTLSYYTDCSNQSYTKAIRHQECKQAQKASKAGNLLADVAVNAIEQERTHLDPSNRRQAVAEKLQFGGYGLFPRDLAKQLLGPKADDAVVERITLGFDSEIQPNRRNYSPSAYAFSKKYSVPSAGSSLTTSPLISPGSGTSESRGRQHERGIERNSSSSPLALSGVSKEEQTPGRHISPAAGLPDRSRKSLGE
;
A
#
# COMPACT_ATOMS: atom_id res chain seq x y z
N MET A 1 58.32 25.11 26.58
CA MET A 1 57.20 24.14 26.67
C MET A 1 55.99 24.87 27.25
N SER A 2 54.99 25.18 26.41
CA SER A 2 53.54 25.35 26.71
C SER A 2 52.91 26.10 25.53
N ALA A 3 52.51 25.37 24.49
CA ALA A 3 51.15 24.83 24.30
C ALA A 3 50.13 25.95 23.98
N THR A 4 50.09 26.27 22.69
CA THR A 4 49.08 27.02 21.95
C THR A 4 47.69 26.38 22.09
N GLY A 5 46.72 27.13 22.61
CA GLY A 5 45.30 26.76 22.58
C GLY A 5 44.70 27.11 21.22
N GLN A 6 44.46 26.11 20.37
CA GLN A 6 43.60 26.25 19.19
C GLN A 6 42.14 26.24 19.63
N ARG A 7 41.47 27.37 19.40
CA ARG A 7 40.03 27.54 19.53
C ARG A 7 39.39 26.88 18.30
N THR A 8 38.74 25.73 18.50
CA THR A 8 37.93 25.08 17.47
C THR A 8 36.69 25.93 17.22
N GLU A 9 36.62 26.58 16.05
CA GLU A 9 35.41 27.22 15.56
C GLU A 9 34.34 26.14 15.37
N ARG A 10 33.31 26.16 16.22
CA ARG A 10 32.06 25.45 15.95
C ARG A 10 31.41 26.11 14.73
N THR A 11 31.53 25.46 13.58
CA THR A 11 30.74 25.78 12.38
C THR A 11 29.26 25.76 12.74
N SER A 12 28.61 26.92 12.71
CA SER A 12 27.18 27.07 12.94
C SER A 12 26.40 26.22 11.94
N ALA A 13 25.48 25.39 12.43
CA ALA A 13 24.58 24.60 11.58
C ALA A 13 23.71 25.52 10.70
N PRO A 14 23.39 25.11 9.46
CA PRO A 14 22.56 25.90 8.55
C PRO A 14 21.13 26.06 9.12
N SER A 15 20.57 27.26 9.01
CA SER A 15 19.18 27.55 9.37
C SER A 15 18.22 27.26 8.21
N PHE A 16 17.08 26.63 8.50
CA PHE A 16 16.03 26.32 7.52
C PHE A 16 14.85 27.28 7.66
N THR A 17 14.36 27.82 6.55
CA THR A 17 13.14 28.65 6.50
C THR A 17 12.28 28.26 5.30
N THR A 18 10.98 28.58 5.33
CA THR A 18 10.00 28.22 4.29
C THR A 18 9.41 29.49 3.67
N VAL A 19 9.33 29.57 2.34
CA VAL A 19 8.77 30.74 1.61
C VAL A 19 7.64 30.31 0.69
N ARG A 20 6.52 31.05 0.77
CA ARG A 20 5.25 30.75 0.07
C ARG A 20 5.28 31.20 -1.40
N ASN A 21 4.58 30.44 -2.24
CA ASN A 21 4.18 30.86 -3.58
C ASN A 21 2.65 31.09 -3.54
N ASP A 22 2.21 32.33 -3.75
CA ASP A 22 0.78 32.66 -3.79
C ASP A 22 0.18 32.24 -5.13
N ASP A 23 -0.70 31.23 -5.10
CA ASP A 23 -1.99 31.14 -5.81
C ASP A 23 -2.42 29.68 -6.08
N THR A 24 -3.60 29.34 -5.57
CA THR A 24 -4.48 28.18 -5.86
C THR A 24 -4.17 26.81 -5.21
N ALA A 25 -5.20 26.30 -4.51
CA ALA A 25 -5.30 25.12 -3.63
C ALA A 25 -4.80 25.33 -2.18
N PRO A 26 -5.51 24.78 -1.17
CA PRO A 26 -5.04 24.80 0.22
C PRO A 26 -3.68 24.11 0.31
N ASP A 27 -2.73 24.73 1.02
CA ASP A 27 -1.38 24.23 1.22
C ASP A 27 -1.41 22.89 1.97
N GLN A 28 -1.46 21.80 1.20
CA GLN A 28 -1.38 20.46 1.75
C GLN A 28 0.05 20.20 2.22
N ILE A 29 0.13 19.71 3.45
CA ILE A 29 1.35 19.19 4.02
C ILE A 29 1.31 17.67 4.00
N PHE A 30 2.48 17.05 4.02
CA PHE A 30 2.58 15.61 4.10
C PHE A 30 3.84 15.16 4.83
N GLY A 31 3.84 13.91 5.27
CA GLY A 31 5.02 13.20 5.75
C GLY A 31 5.05 11.79 5.18
N ILE A 32 6.22 11.17 5.14
CA ILE A 32 6.39 9.77 4.75
C ILE A 32 7.00 8.96 5.89
N GLU A 33 6.59 7.71 6.01
CA GLU A 33 7.23 6.70 6.88
C GLU A 33 7.74 5.58 5.97
N LEU A 34 9.05 5.35 6.00
CA LEU A 34 9.75 4.33 5.22
C LEU A 34 10.10 3.17 6.14
N GLU A 35 9.47 2.03 5.95
CA GLU A 35 9.84 0.80 6.65
C GLU A 35 10.76 -0.05 5.78
N PHE A 36 11.84 -0.55 6.38
CA PHE A 36 12.77 -1.47 5.73
C PHE A 36 13.57 -2.27 6.77
N LEU A 37 14.17 -3.37 6.34
CA LEU A 37 15.07 -4.18 7.15
C LEU A 37 16.50 -3.69 6.95
N TYR A 38 17.22 -3.56 8.07
CA TYR A 38 18.67 -3.40 8.11
C TYR A 38 19.31 -4.73 8.51
N MET A 39 20.30 -5.15 7.74
CA MET A 39 21.06 -6.36 7.99
C MET A 39 22.53 -6.04 8.11
N CYS A 40 23.23 -6.61 9.10
CA CYS A 40 24.68 -6.47 9.21
C CYS A 40 25.36 -7.73 9.75
N ARG A 41 26.65 -7.88 9.45
CA ARG A 41 27.44 -9.03 9.93
C ARG A 41 27.54 -9.02 11.46
N ASN A 42 27.22 -10.15 12.08
CA ASN A 42 27.43 -10.37 13.50
C ASN A 42 28.94 -10.60 13.75
N LYS A 43 29.60 -9.59 14.33
CA LYS A 43 31.04 -9.67 14.67
C LYS A 43 31.30 -10.36 16.00
N ARG A 44 30.26 -10.63 16.81
CA ARG A 44 30.41 -11.35 18.08
C ARG A 44 30.33 -12.85 17.80
N GLU A 45 31.20 -13.64 18.42
CA GLU A 45 31.05 -15.10 18.49
C GLU A 45 29.64 -15.44 19.00
N PRO A 46 29.07 -16.61 18.64
CA PRO A 46 27.68 -16.95 18.94
C PRO A 46 27.49 -17.20 20.43
N ILE A 47 27.43 -16.13 21.20
CA ILE A 47 26.81 -16.12 22.51
C ILE A 47 25.32 -16.18 22.19
N GLY A 48 24.68 -17.28 22.62
CA GLY A 48 23.39 -17.78 22.16
C GLY A 48 22.33 -16.71 21.84
N ILE A 49 21.46 -17.04 20.88
CA ILE A 49 20.39 -16.19 20.33
C ILE A 49 19.87 -15.19 21.37
N ILE A 50 20.36 -13.95 21.29
CA ILE A 50 19.88 -12.87 22.14
C ILE A 50 18.56 -12.41 21.55
N HIS A 51 17.47 -13.11 21.87
CA HIS A 51 16.13 -12.56 21.77
C HIS A 51 16.00 -11.48 22.85
N GLY A 52 16.25 -10.22 22.49
CA GLY A 52 16.14 -9.12 23.45
C GLY A 52 16.35 -7.74 22.84
N VAL A 53 15.70 -6.76 23.46
CA VAL A 53 15.60 -5.30 23.18
C VAL A 53 16.90 -4.61 22.72
N GLN A 54 18.08 -5.20 22.94
CA GLN A 54 19.36 -4.63 22.50
C GLN A 54 19.64 -4.79 20.99
N SER A 55 19.05 -5.77 20.31
CA SER A 55 19.27 -5.96 18.86
C SER A 55 18.43 -5.00 18.00
N SER A 56 17.30 -4.51 18.52
CA SER A 56 16.36 -3.68 17.74
C SER A 56 16.99 -2.34 17.32
N ASN A 57 17.81 -1.72 18.17
CA ASN A 57 18.35 -0.38 17.93
C ASN A 57 19.59 -0.33 17.02
N ILE A 58 20.20 -1.47 16.67
CA ILE A 58 21.41 -1.49 15.84
C ILE A 58 21.13 -0.90 14.45
N GLY A 59 20.02 -1.30 13.83
CA GLY A 59 19.63 -0.80 12.51
C GLY A 59 19.30 0.69 12.54
N ALA A 60 18.48 1.12 13.50
CA ALA A 60 18.11 2.53 13.65
C ALA A 60 19.34 3.43 13.89
N ASN A 61 20.29 2.99 14.73
CA ASN A 61 21.52 3.75 14.98
C ASN A 61 22.44 3.82 13.76
N ALA A 62 22.58 2.73 13.01
CA ALA A 62 23.37 2.72 11.78
C ALA A 62 22.77 3.64 10.71
N VAL A 63 21.45 3.58 10.52
CA VAL A 63 20.73 4.45 9.58
C VAL A 63 20.81 5.92 10.01
N ARG A 64 20.65 6.22 11.31
CA ARG A 64 20.82 7.57 11.85
C ARG A 64 22.24 8.09 11.62
N ALA A 65 23.26 7.27 11.83
CA ALA A 65 24.65 7.66 11.58
C ALA A 65 24.87 8.05 10.11
N VAL A 66 24.32 7.26 9.18
CA VAL A 66 24.35 7.58 7.74
C VAL A 66 23.61 8.88 7.44
N LEU A 67 22.41 9.10 8.00
CA LEU A 67 21.62 10.32 7.77
C LEU A 67 22.18 11.57 8.47
N SER A 68 23.11 11.40 9.42
CA SER A 68 23.83 12.49 10.08
C SER A 68 24.97 13.06 9.21
N GLU A 69 25.39 12.32 8.18
CA GLU A 69 26.36 12.79 7.19
C GLU A 69 25.78 13.93 6.33
N ASP A 70 26.66 14.67 5.64
CA ASP A 70 26.23 15.68 4.68
C ASP A 70 25.63 15.01 3.44
N ILE A 71 24.42 15.44 3.07
CA ILE A 71 23.66 14.90 1.94
C ILE A 71 23.79 15.83 0.75
N ARG A 72 23.98 15.25 -0.45
CA ARG A 72 23.98 16.01 -1.71
C ARG A 72 22.56 16.24 -2.23
N GLY A 73 22.20 17.51 -2.44
CA GLY A 73 20.97 17.93 -3.11
C GLY A 73 21.24 18.75 -4.37
N HIS A 74 20.18 19.14 -5.07
CA HIS A 74 20.24 20.03 -6.23
C HIS A 74 19.41 21.28 -5.95
N CYS A 75 19.96 22.46 -6.24
CA CYS A 75 19.28 23.71 -6.00
C CYS A 75 18.25 23.98 -7.10
N ARG A 76 17.00 24.26 -6.73
CA ARG A 76 15.94 24.58 -7.68
C ARG A 76 16.24 25.84 -8.50
N THR A 77 16.88 26.83 -7.88
CA THR A 77 17.19 28.14 -8.47
C THR A 77 18.37 28.08 -9.45
N CYS A 78 19.52 27.57 -9.02
CA CYS A 78 20.74 27.58 -9.83
C CYS A 78 21.08 26.25 -10.51
N LYS A 79 20.33 25.17 -10.22
CA LYS A 79 20.55 23.79 -10.71
C LYS A 79 21.85 23.11 -10.28
N ASN A 80 22.75 23.84 -9.61
CA ASN A 80 23.99 23.27 -9.08
C ASN A 80 23.71 22.32 -7.92
N SER A 81 24.57 21.30 -7.78
CA SER A 81 24.60 20.45 -6.61
C SER A 81 25.14 21.21 -5.40
N PHE A 82 24.58 20.97 -4.23
CA PHE A 82 25.07 21.50 -2.96
C PHE A 82 24.96 20.43 -1.87
N THR A 83 25.71 20.58 -0.78
CA THR A 83 25.61 19.71 0.39
C THR A 83 24.79 20.38 1.50
N PHE A 84 24.02 19.60 2.23
CA PHE A 84 23.29 20.07 3.39
C PHE A 84 23.23 18.95 4.44
N ARG A 85 23.16 19.34 5.72
CA ARG A 85 22.87 18.41 6.80
C ARG A 85 21.37 18.23 6.94
N LEU A 86 20.90 16.99 7.03
CA LEU A 86 19.48 16.73 7.25
C LEU A 86 19.08 17.24 8.65
N PRO A 87 17.94 17.93 8.81
CA PRO A 87 17.40 18.21 10.13
C PRO A 87 16.92 16.88 10.73
N LEU A 88 17.80 16.21 11.46
CA LEU A 88 17.62 14.86 12.01
C LEU A 88 17.46 14.94 13.52
N ASP A 89 16.65 14.04 14.08
CA ASP A 89 16.53 13.87 15.52
C ASP A 89 17.88 13.54 16.18
N PRO A 90 18.13 13.99 17.43
CA PRO A 90 19.40 13.72 18.11
C PRO A 90 19.55 12.26 18.58
N GLY A 91 18.52 11.42 18.44
CA GLY A 91 18.61 9.99 18.70
C GLY A 91 18.76 9.55 20.16
N HIS A 92 18.35 10.36 21.13
CA HIS A 92 18.27 9.91 22.53
C HIS A 92 17.10 8.93 22.72
N GLU A 93 17.20 8.11 23.77
CA GLU A 93 16.25 7.10 24.29
C GLU A 93 14.78 7.55 24.27
N ALA A 94 14.21 7.64 23.07
CA ALA A 94 12.87 8.16 22.81
C ALA A 94 11.78 7.16 23.21
N GLU A 95 12.10 6.07 23.92
CA GLU A 95 11.08 5.33 24.65
C GLU A 95 10.41 6.21 25.73
N GLN A 96 11.09 7.24 26.27
CA GLN A 96 10.46 8.20 27.18
C GLN A 96 9.73 9.37 26.47
N TRP A 97 10.04 9.65 25.20
CA TRP A 97 9.42 10.74 24.43
C TRP A 97 8.27 10.28 23.53
N LEU A 98 8.09 8.97 23.36
CA LEU A 98 7.02 8.36 22.57
C LEU A 98 5.76 8.04 23.40
N ASP A 99 5.62 8.57 24.61
CA ASP A 99 4.26 8.74 25.10
C ASP A 99 3.61 9.80 24.21
N GLU A 100 2.81 9.33 23.22
CA GLU A 100 1.93 10.12 22.34
C GLU A 100 1.02 11.10 23.14
N SER A 101 1.13 11.16 24.47
CA SER A 101 0.45 12.09 25.38
C SER A 101 1.18 13.40 25.65
N ASN A 102 2.52 13.46 25.54
CA ASN A 102 3.34 14.63 25.94
C ASN A 102 3.87 15.45 24.75
N ASP A 103 3.17 15.40 23.60
CA ASP A 103 3.40 16.22 22.39
C ASP A 103 3.09 17.73 22.61
N GLU A 104 3.56 18.32 23.71
CA GLU A 104 3.14 19.67 24.10
C GLU A 104 3.61 20.76 23.12
N GLU A 105 4.61 20.51 22.29
CA GLU A 105 5.07 21.46 21.27
C GLU A 105 5.32 20.74 19.94
N GLY A 106 4.74 21.25 18.85
CA GLY A 106 4.84 20.68 17.48
C GLY A 106 6.26 20.70 16.87
N GLU A 107 7.30 20.70 17.71
CA GLU A 107 8.71 20.61 17.34
C GLU A 107 9.08 19.21 16.84
N ASN A 108 8.42 18.15 17.34
CA ASN A 108 8.70 16.75 16.97
C ASN A 108 8.57 16.48 15.46
N TYR A 109 7.77 17.27 14.74
CA TYR A 109 7.52 17.09 13.31
C TYR A 109 8.43 17.94 12.40
N ARG A 110 9.37 18.70 12.97
CA ARG A 110 10.32 19.53 12.20
C ARG A 110 11.56 18.75 11.75
N LEU A 111 11.80 17.59 12.35
CA LEU A 111 12.98 16.76 12.13
C LEU A 111 12.59 15.46 11.44
N TRP A 112 13.53 14.91 10.67
CA TRP A 112 13.51 13.50 10.31
C TRP A 112 13.82 12.67 11.55
N SER A 113 13.20 11.51 11.67
CA SER A 113 13.46 10.59 12.78
C SER A 113 13.71 9.18 12.28
N VAL A 114 14.45 8.41 13.08
CA VAL A 114 14.78 7.02 12.80
C VAL A 114 14.43 6.17 14.01
N THR A 115 13.47 5.28 13.87
CA THR A 115 12.99 4.40 14.93
C THR A 115 13.26 2.95 14.60
N SER A 116 13.45 2.14 15.64
CA SER A 116 13.40 0.69 15.51
C SER A 116 11.94 0.28 15.41
N GLU A 117 11.60 -0.56 14.45
CA GLU A 117 10.23 -1.00 14.23
C GLU A 117 10.15 -2.53 14.33
N SER A 118 9.05 -3.01 14.91
CA SER A 118 8.73 -4.43 14.98
C SER A 118 8.18 -4.92 13.64
N LEU A 119 9.00 -4.81 12.58
CA LEU A 119 8.68 -5.35 11.27
C LEU A 119 8.86 -6.85 11.34
N HIS A 120 7.80 -7.64 11.58
CA HIS A 120 7.80 -9.11 11.76
C HIS A 120 8.94 -9.81 11.00
N PRO A 121 10.14 -9.87 11.58
CA PRO A 121 11.29 -10.30 10.81
C PRO A 121 11.25 -11.81 10.72
N GLU A 122 10.54 -12.47 11.64
CA GLU A 122 10.49 -13.91 11.88
C GLU A 122 10.29 -14.74 10.61
N LYS A 123 9.31 -14.42 9.75
CA LYS A 123 9.08 -15.22 8.53
C LYS A 123 10.25 -15.18 7.54
N GLU A 124 10.93 -14.04 7.45
CA GLU A 124 12.07 -13.87 6.54
C GLU A 124 13.40 -14.18 7.24
N SER A 125 13.46 -13.95 8.55
CA SER A 125 14.54 -14.32 9.45
C SER A 125 14.63 -15.83 9.57
N ASP A 126 13.55 -16.59 9.47
CA ASP A 126 13.61 -18.06 9.44
C ASP A 126 14.25 -18.52 8.13
N LEU A 127 13.78 -17.98 6.99
CA LEU A 127 14.35 -18.27 5.67
C LEU A 127 15.82 -17.81 5.55
N LEU A 128 16.15 -16.67 6.13
CA LEU A 128 17.51 -16.12 6.17
C LEU A 128 18.37 -16.89 7.18
N CYS A 129 17.89 -17.19 8.38
CA CYS A 129 18.64 -18.00 9.35
C CYS A 129 18.96 -19.39 8.78
N GLU A 130 18.06 -19.99 7.99
CA GLU A 130 18.33 -21.23 7.28
C GLU A 130 19.46 -21.09 6.23
N HIS A 131 19.52 -19.96 5.51
CA HIS A 131 20.48 -19.77 4.40
C HIS A 131 21.83 -19.16 4.82
N ILE A 132 21.82 -18.21 5.77
CA ILE A 132 23.00 -17.43 6.16
C ILE A 132 23.43 -17.65 7.63
N GLY A 133 22.64 -18.38 8.42
CA GLY A 133 22.93 -18.72 9.83
C GLY A 133 22.88 -17.52 10.78
N THR A 134 23.31 -17.72 12.03
CA THR A 134 23.42 -16.67 13.08
C THR A 134 24.52 -15.63 12.82
N LYS A 135 25.11 -15.63 11.61
CA LYS A 135 26.21 -14.78 11.19
C LYS A 135 25.78 -13.34 10.90
N TYR A 136 24.48 -13.07 10.85
CA TYR A 136 23.93 -11.75 10.56
C TYR A 136 22.88 -11.37 11.60
N LEU A 137 22.81 -10.06 11.87
CA LEU A 137 21.76 -9.44 12.66
C LEU A 137 20.81 -8.73 11.69
N VAL A 138 19.51 -8.91 11.90
CA VAL A 138 18.44 -8.22 11.16
C VAL A 138 17.65 -7.38 12.14
N SER A 139 17.37 -6.13 11.78
CA SER A 139 16.60 -5.17 12.57
C SER A 139 15.63 -4.43 11.65
N GLY A 140 14.38 -4.30 12.08
CA GLY A 140 13.41 -3.45 11.41
C GLY A 140 13.69 -1.98 11.70
N VAL A 141 13.71 -1.15 10.66
CA VAL A 141 13.97 0.28 10.75
C VAL A 141 12.83 1.03 10.09
N GLU A 142 12.39 2.09 10.75
CA GLU A 142 11.42 3.04 10.23
C GLU A 142 12.07 4.43 10.18
N VAL A 143 12.05 5.06 8.99
CA VAL A 143 12.52 6.44 8.79
C VAL A 143 11.33 7.32 8.50
N LYS A 144 11.09 8.31 9.38
CA LYS A 144 10.00 9.27 9.23
C LYS A 144 10.54 10.59 8.73
N SER A 145 9.90 11.16 7.71
CA SER A 145 10.20 12.53 7.32
C SER A 145 9.65 13.51 8.34
N ARG A 146 10.27 14.68 8.40
CA ARG A 146 9.57 15.87 8.90
C ARG A 146 8.33 16.17 8.07
N VAL A 147 7.52 17.13 8.53
CA VAL A 147 6.42 17.69 7.73
C VAL A 147 6.98 18.48 6.56
N LEU A 148 6.51 18.12 5.37
CA LEU A 148 6.89 18.69 4.08
C LEU A 148 5.67 19.33 3.41
N SER A 149 5.91 20.26 2.48
CA SER A 149 4.88 20.88 1.65
C SER A 149 5.22 20.69 0.17
N LEU A 150 4.20 20.48 -0.66
CA LEU A 150 4.36 20.37 -2.11
C LEU A 150 4.55 21.73 -2.80
N SER A 151 4.02 22.80 -2.22
CA SER A 151 4.01 24.16 -2.79
C SER A 151 5.16 25.03 -2.30
N THR A 152 5.71 24.70 -1.13
CA THR A 152 6.68 25.53 -0.41
C THR A 152 8.08 24.93 -0.53
N ASP A 153 8.99 25.73 -1.07
CA ASP A 153 10.39 25.35 -1.13
C ASP A 153 11.06 25.52 0.25
N ILE A 154 12.05 24.65 0.48
CA ILE A 154 12.88 24.62 1.67
C ILE A 154 14.13 25.44 1.39
N ILE A 155 14.33 26.49 2.18
CA ILE A 155 15.48 27.38 2.06
C ILE A 155 16.63 26.86 2.90
N ILE A 156 17.81 26.80 2.28
CA ILE A 156 19.05 26.34 2.89
C ILE A 156 20.12 27.41 2.71
N SER A 157 20.64 27.88 3.84
CA SER A 157 21.80 28.77 3.85
C SER A 157 23.07 27.92 3.88
N ALA A 158 23.80 27.83 2.77
CA ALA A 158 25.08 27.14 2.69
C ALA A 158 26.24 28.15 2.88
N PRO A 159 27.21 27.89 3.78
CA PRO A 159 28.37 28.78 3.95
C PRO A 159 29.12 28.99 2.63
N GLY A 160 29.44 30.25 2.32
CA GLY A 160 30.19 30.62 1.12
C GLY A 160 29.38 30.60 -0.19
N SER A 161 28.08 30.30 -0.16
CA SER A 161 27.24 30.40 -1.35
C SER A 161 26.85 31.87 -1.62
N SER A 162 26.77 32.23 -2.90
CA SER A 162 26.34 33.55 -3.36
C SER A 162 24.83 33.79 -3.23
N HIS A 163 24.06 32.75 -2.90
CA HIS A 163 22.61 32.82 -2.72
C HIS A 163 22.13 31.77 -1.71
N GLN A 164 20.90 31.92 -1.22
CA GLN A 164 20.25 30.86 -0.46
C GLN A 164 19.76 29.77 -1.42
N HIS A 165 20.19 28.54 -1.18
CA HIS A 165 19.73 27.40 -1.95
C HIS A 165 18.27 27.10 -1.61
N GLN A 166 17.52 26.66 -2.61
CA GLN A 166 16.14 26.23 -2.45
C GLN A 166 16.02 24.79 -2.93
N LYS A 167 15.26 23.98 -2.21
CA LYS A 167 14.90 22.63 -2.66
C LYS A 167 13.44 22.32 -2.35
N SER A 168 12.81 21.56 -3.23
CA SER A 168 11.46 21.04 -3.02
C SER A 168 11.45 19.85 -2.06
N ALA A 169 10.26 19.50 -1.55
CA ALA A 169 10.07 18.26 -0.80
C ALA A 169 10.49 17.01 -1.60
N ARG A 170 10.24 17.01 -2.91
CA ARG A 170 10.65 15.91 -3.80
C ARG A 170 12.16 15.75 -3.83
N GLU A 171 12.89 16.86 -3.93
CA GLU A 171 14.36 16.87 -3.93
C GLU A 171 14.94 16.42 -2.58
N GLU A 172 14.33 16.81 -1.45
CA GLU A 172 14.74 16.31 -0.13
C GLU A 172 14.55 14.80 0.01
N ILE A 173 13.37 14.27 -0.32
CA ILE A 173 13.09 12.81 -0.28
C ILE A 173 14.04 12.04 -1.20
N SER A 174 14.27 12.57 -2.42
CA SER A 174 15.19 11.96 -3.38
C SER A 174 16.61 11.89 -2.84
N ALA A 175 17.09 12.99 -2.26
CA ALA A 175 18.42 13.07 -1.69
C ALA A 175 18.60 12.10 -0.51
N VAL A 176 17.61 11.99 0.38
CA VAL A 176 17.62 11.04 1.51
C VAL A 176 17.67 9.60 1.02
N LEU A 177 16.78 9.20 0.09
CA LEU A 177 16.74 7.84 -0.44
C LEU A 177 18.01 7.48 -1.22
N GLN A 178 18.53 8.40 -2.04
CA GLN A 178 19.79 8.20 -2.77
C GLN A 178 20.97 8.07 -1.81
N HIS A 179 21.01 8.87 -0.74
CA HIS A 179 22.06 8.81 0.27
C HIS A 179 22.03 7.47 1.02
N LEU A 180 20.86 7.06 1.54
CA LEU A 180 20.70 5.75 2.18
C LEU A 180 21.15 4.62 1.26
N ARG A 181 20.73 4.63 0.00
CA ARG A 181 21.10 3.59 -0.97
C ARG A 181 22.59 3.61 -1.29
N GLY A 182 23.16 4.78 -1.56
CA GLY A 182 24.59 4.91 -1.87
C GLY A 182 25.48 4.41 -0.74
N ARG A 183 25.04 4.54 0.52
CA ARG A 183 25.82 4.14 1.69
C ARG A 183 25.53 2.71 2.16
N LEU A 184 24.28 2.24 2.04
CA LEU A 184 23.81 0.98 2.64
C LEU A 184 23.31 -0.07 1.64
N THR A 185 23.37 0.16 0.33
CA THR A 185 22.98 -0.85 -0.70
C THR A 185 24.05 -1.12 -1.75
N SER A 186 25.21 -0.47 -1.68
CA SER A 186 26.29 -0.66 -2.65
C SER A 186 27.10 -1.93 -2.34
N PHE A 187 27.40 -2.70 -3.39
CA PHE A 187 28.32 -3.85 -3.36
C PHE A 187 29.65 -3.53 -4.06
N GLU A 188 29.97 -2.25 -4.26
CA GLU A 188 31.22 -1.85 -4.92
C GLU A 188 32.47 -2.19 -4.10
N ASN A 189 32.31 -2.35 -2.77
CA ASN A 189 33.37 -2.75 -1.87
C ASN A 189 33.15 -4.20 -1.41
N ASP A 190 34.14 -5.07 -1.61
CA ASP A 190 34.12 -6.47 -1.15
C ASP A 190 33.97 -6.62 0.39
N GLN A 191 34.14 -5.53 1.13
CA GLN A 191 33.96 -5.46 2.58
C GLN A 191 32.60 -4.95 3.05
N GLN A 192 31.57 -4.93 2.19
CA GLN A 192 30.24 -4.47 2.61
C GLN A 192 29.75 -5.28 3.83
N GLU A 193 29.64 -4.64 4.99
CA GLU A 193 29.26 -5.29 6.25
C GLU A 193 27.78 -5.12 6.60
N SER A 194 27.05 -4.29 5.85
CA SER A 194 25.64 -4.00 6.06
C SER A 194 24.86 -3.82 4.77
N TYR A 195 23.55 -4.08 4.82
CA TYR A 195 22.65 -3.95 3.69
C TYR A 195 21.24 -3.56 4.16
N ILE A 196 20.55 -2.68 3.43
CA ILE A 196 19.13 -2.37 3.65
C ILE A 196 18.25 -2.87 2.51
N TYR A 197 17.05 -3.37 2.83
CA TYR A 197 16.06 -3.79 1.84
C TYR A 197 14.64 -3.77 2.41
N ALA A 198 13.64 -3.72 1.54
CA ALA A 198 12.24 -3.82 1.91
C ALA A 198 11.63 -5.14 1.43
N ASN A 199 10.87 -5.81 2.29
CA ASN A 199 10.17 -7.07 2.02
C ASN A 199 8.64 -6.86 2.02
N GLU A 200 7.87 -7.95 2.03
CA GLU A 200 6.39 -7.90 2.10
C GLU A 200 5.84 -7.40 3.45
N GLY A 201 6.61 -7.51 4.53
CA GLY A 201 6.27 -6.97 5.84
C GLY A 201 6.45 -5.46 5.95
N CYS A 202 7.32 -4.88 5.12
CA CYS A 202 7.60 -3.45 5.10
C CYS A 202 6.50 -2.65 4.39
N GLY A 203 6.13 -1.49 4.93
CA GLY A 203 5.21 -0.50 4.38
C GLY A 203 5.89 0.79 3.90
N LEU A 204 5.19 1.51 3.02
CA LEU A 204 5.40 2.93 2.79
C LEU A 204 4.12 3.64 3.23
N HIS A 205 4.21 4.44 4.30
CA HIS A 205 3.09 5.24 4.75
C HIS A 205 3.22 6.67 4.25
N VAL A 206 2.10 7.28 3.89
CA VAL A 206 2.03 8.70 3.58
C VAL A 206 0.97 9.34 4.45
N HIS A 207 1.36 10.34 5.21
CA HIS A 207 0.46 11.16 6.02
C HIS A 207 0.16 12.43 5.24
N VAL A 208 -1.11 12.75 5.03
CA VAL A 208 -1.53 13.98 4.36
C VAL A 208 -2.33 14.81 5.35
N GLY A 209 -1.95 16.07 5.52
CA GLY A 209 -2.59 17.03 6.43
C GLY A 209 -2.94 18.35 5.73
N ASN A 210 -3.77 19.15 6.39
CA ASN A 210 -4.22 20.46 5.92
C ASN A 210 -3.62 21.58 6.80
N TYR A 211 -2.29 21.57 6.89
CA TYR A 211 -1.49 22.44 7.76
C TYR A 211 -1.94 22.38 9.24
N ASP A 212 -2.33 23.50 9.83
CA ASP A 212 -2.86 23.63 11.19
C ASP A 212 -4.36 23.34 11.27
N ARG A 213 -5.01 23.07 10.13
CA ARG A 213 -6.43 22.77 10.05
C ARG A 213 -6.63 21.27 9.94
N SER A 214 -7.65 20.76 10.61
CA SER A 214 -8.18 19.43 10.29
C SER A 214 -8.87 19.47 8.93
N PHE A 215 -9.10 18.30 8.33
CA PHE A 215 -10.07 18.19 7.23
C PHE A 215 -11.48 18.33 7.78
N ASP A 216 -12.35 19.00 7.02
CA ASP A 216 -13.78 18.97 7.29
C ASP A 216 -14.36 17.56 7.07
N VAL A 217 -15.52 17.31 7.68
CA VAL A 217 -16.15 15.98 7.64
C VAL A 217 -16.52 15.59 6.20
N ASP A 218 -16.95 16.53 5.37
CA ASP A 218 -17.35 16.25 3.99
C ASP A 218 -16.17 15.84 3.11
N THR A 219 -15.00 16.45 3.30
CA THR A 219 -13.75 16.05 2.66
C THR A 219 -13.39 14.62 3.03
N ILE A 220 -13.50 14.25 4.32
CA ILE A 220 -13.25 12.88 4.76
C ILE A 220 -14.27 11.89 4.18
N LYS A 221 -15.56 12.25 4.16
CA LYS A 221 -16.59 11.41 3.54
C LYS A 221 -16.33 11.19 2.05
N LYS A 222 -16.01 12.26 1.30
CA LYS A 222 -15.64 12.19 -0.11
C LYS A 222 -14.44 11.26 -0.30
N LEU A 223 -13.39 11.44 0.51
CA LEU A 223 -12.18 10.63 0.45
C LEU A 223 -12.44 9.14 0.72
N VAL A 224 -13.20 8.82 1.76
CA VAL A 224 -13.54 7.43 2.10
C VAL A 224 -14.42 6.81 1.02
N CYS A 225 -15.47 7.49 0.54
CA CYS A 225 -16.29 7.02 -0.57
C CYS A 225 -15.47 6.80 -1.84
N PHE A 226 -14.56 7.72 -2.15
CA PHE A 226 -13.69 7.62 -3.32
C PHE A 226 -12.79 6.39 -3.23
N ASN A 227 -12.16 6.13 -2.08
CA ASN A 227 -11.33 4.94 -1.87
C ASN A 227 -12.16 3.64 -1.95
N ILE A 228 -13.37 3.60 -1.37
CA ILE A 228 -14.27 2.44 -1.44
C ILE A 228 -14.65 2.14 -2.90
N ALA A 229 -15.09 3.16 -3.64
CA ALA A 229 -15.54 2.97 -5.02
C ALA A 229 -14.39 2.64 -5.99
N CYS A 230 -13.21 3.21 -5.75
CA CYS A 230 -12.06 3.04 -6.61
C CYS A 230 -11.11 1.94 -6.15
N GLU A 231 -11.43 1.17 -5.11
CA GLU A 231 -10.51 0.19 -4.50
C GLU A 231 -9.95 -0.78 -5.55
N ARG A 232 -10.78 -1.28 -6.47
CA ARG A 232 -10.35 -2.14 -7.59
C ARG A 232 -9.32 -1.47 -8.51
N LEU A 233 -9.43 -0.17 -8.74
CA LEU A 233 -8.49 0.58 -9.57
C LEU A 233 -7.19 0.82 -8.81
N ILE A 234 -7.32 1.19 -7.53
CA ILE A 234 -6.19 1.44 -6.62
C ILE A 234 -5.35 0.17 -6.45
N ASP A 235 -5.96 -0.99 -6.32
CA ASP A 235 -5.26 -2.27 -6.19
C ASP A 235 -4.42 -2.63 -7.42
N GLN A 236 -4.66 -2.03 -8.59
CA GLN A 236 -3.85 -2.26 -9.80
C GLN A 236 -2.40 -1.76 -9.67
N ILE A 237 -2.14 -0.81 -8.74
CA ILE A 237 -0.79 -0.25 -8.54
C ILE A 237 -0.04 -0.87 -7.36
N HIS A 238 -0.70 -1.66 -6.52
CA HIS A 238 -0.08 -2.27 -5.35
C HIS A 238 0.44 -3.67 -5.62
N SER A 239 1.39 -4.11 -4.79
CA SER A 239 1.90 -5.46 -4.84
C SER A 239 0.81 -6.48 -4.51
N PRO A 240 0.89 -7.72 -5.03
CA PRO A 240 -0.11 -8.76 -4.76
C PRO A 240 -0.40 -8.98 -3.26
N HIS A 241 0.63 -8.94 -2.41
CA HIS A 241 0.47 -9.10 -0.96
C HIS A 241 -0.26 -7.93 -0.26
N ARG A 242 -0.47 -6.80 -0.95
CA ARG A 242 -1.29 -5.67 -0.48
C ARG A 242 -2.73 -5.71 -1.00
N VAL A 243 -3.02 -6.63 -1.94
CA VAL A 243 -4.37 -6.89 -2.49
C VAL A 243 -5.06 -8.05 -1.75
N ASP A 244 -4.42 -8.60 -0.71
CA ASP A 244 -4.94 -9.70 0.10
C ASP A 244 -5.95 -9.23 1.18
N GLY A 245 -6.34 -10.12 2.09
CA GLY A 245 -7.27 -9.86 3.19
C GLY A 245 -8.74 -10.05 2.82
N TYR A 246 -9.06 -10.26 1.53
CA TYR A 246 -10.42 -10.58 1.10
C TYR A 246 -10.84 -11.99 1.52
N GLU A 247 -9.90 -12.93 1.68
CA GLU A 247 -10.21 -14.32 2.08
C GLU A 247 -10.86 -14.41 3.46
N ALA A 248 -10.55 -13.46 4.35
CA ALA A 248 -11.15 -13.34 5.67
C ALA A 248 -12.68 -13.09 5.60
N THR A 249 -13.20 -12.67 4.45
CA THR A 249 -14.65 -12.47 4.22
C THR A 249 -15.36 -13.71 3.68
N VAL A 250 -14.60 -14.69 3.18
CA VAL A 250 -15.13 -15.88 2.47
C VAL A 250 -15.14 -17.11 3.35
N ARG A 251 -14.21 -17.24 4.30
CA ARG A 251 -14.20 -18.38 5.21
C ARG A 251 -15.36 -18.23 6.19
N PRO A 252 -16.35 -19.16 6.18
CA PRO A 252 -17.26 -19.25 7.30
C PRO A 252 -16.38 -19.43 8.53
N LEU A 253 -16.60 -18.61 9.56
CA LEU A 253 -16.11 -18.90 10.89
C LEU A 253 -16.69 -20.27 11.25
N ASP A 254 -15.94 -21.33 10.99
CA ASP A 254 -16.17 -22.63 11.61
C ASP A 254 -15.92 -22.38 13.09
N TYR A 255 -16.98 -21.93 13.76
CA TYR A 255 -17.12 -21.98 15.20
C TYR A 255 -17.14 -23.47 15.53
N SER A 256 -15.96 -24.09 15.68
CA SER A 256 -15.84 -25.10 16.72
C SER A 256 -16.34 -24.39 17.98
N GLY A 257 -17.40 -24.90 18.62
CA GLY A 257 -18.19 -24.22 19.67
C GLY A 257 -17.43 -23.93 20.97
N ASP A 258 -16.20 -23.46 20.87
CA ASP A 258 -15.34 -23.02 21.94
C ASP A 258 -15.60 -21.53 22.20
N PRO A 259 -16.20 -21.17 23.35
CA PRO A 259 -16.44 -19.79 23.74
C PRO A 259 -15.14 -19.00 23.97
N ASP A 260 -14.00 -19.66 24.22
CA ASP A 260 -12.69 -19.01 24.32
C ASP A 260 -12.09 -18.66 22.95
N PHE A 261 -12.67 -19.18 21.85
CA PHE A 261 -12.31 -18.80 20.47
C PHE A 261 -12.72 -17.36 20.10
N THR A 262 -13.47 -16.68 20.97
CA THR A 262 -13.68 -15.22 20.87
C THR A 262 -12.43 -14.43 21.24
N ARG A 263 -11.48 -15.05 21.94
CA ARG A 263 -10.24 -14.45 22.42
C ARG A 263 -9.05 -14.75 21.50
N ASP A 264 -9.05 -15.92 20.86
CA ASP A 264 -8.26 -16.17 19.64
C ASP A 264 -8.96 -15.54 18.44
N THR A 265 -9.12 -14.22 18.54
CA THR A 265 -9.37 -13.30 17.45
C THR A 265 -8.53 -13.75 16.27
N TRP A 266 -9.19 -14.22 15.21
CA TRP A 266 -8.55 -14.58 13.96
C TRP A 266 -7.41 -13.63 13.59
N SER A 267 -6.46 -14.18 12.85
CA SER A 267 -5.41 -13.56 12.03
C SER A 267 -5.81 -12.35 11.17
N MET A 268 -7.04 -11.85 11.30
CA MET A 268 -7.38 -10.49 10.96
C MET A 268 -6.42 -9.50 11.63
N ASN A 269 -6.02 -9.68 12.90
CA ASN A 269 -5.00 -8.81 13.53
C ASN A 269 -3.63 -8.89 12.82
N ASP A 270 -3.36 -9.98 12.10
CA ASP A 270 -2.09 -10.19 11.37
C ASP A 270 -2.14 -9.67 9.93
N ALA A 271 -3.34 -9.46 9.36
CA ALA A 271 -3.51 -8.84 8.06
C ALA A 271 -3.17 -7.35 8.15
N PHE A 272 -1.91 -7.02 7.89
CA PHE A 272 -1.40 -5.66 7.80
C PHE A 272 -2.02 -4.96 6.57
N ASN A 273 -2.56 -3.75 6.76
CA ASN A 273 -3.20 -2.94 5.71
C ASN A 273 -4.45 -3.55 5.06
N ARG A 274 -5.46 -3.83 5.88
CA ARG A 274 -6.76 -4.35 5.43
C ARG A 274 -7.44 -3.40 4.43
N PRO A 275 -7.97 -3.91 3.31
CA PRO A 275 -8.77 -3.14 2.38
C PRO A 275 -10.06 -2.63 3.05
N LEU A 276 -10.59 -1.48 2.62
CA LEU A 276 -11.80 -0.90 3.21
C LEU A 276 -13.00 -1.82 3.04
N SER A 277 -13.18 -2.36 1.83
CA SER A 277 -14.19 -3.36 1.47
C SER A 277 -14.29 -4.52 2.47
N SER A 278 -13.14 -5.06 2.90
CA SER A 278 -13.08 -6.20 3.84
C SER A 278 -13.73 -5.84 5.19
N GLY A 279 -13.53 -4.61 5.66
CA GLY A 279 -14.14 -4.12 6.90
C GLY A 279 -15.65 -3.95 6.78
N PHE A 280 -16.14 -3.43 5.64
CA PHE A 280 -17.58 -3.33 5.39
C PHE A 280 -18.25 -4.69 5.23
N LEU A 281 -17.62 -5.63 4.52
CA LEU A 281 -18.10 -7.00 4.36
C LEU A 281 -18.20 -7.73 5.70
N TYR A 282 -17.15 -7.64 6.52
CA TYR A 282 -17.14 -8.22 7.86
C TYR A 282 -18.29 -7.67 8.73
N ARG A 283 -18.55 -6.35 8.64
CA ARG A 283 -19.64 -5.71 9.38
C ARG A 283 -21.02 -6.18 8.95
N ALA A 284 -21.28 -6.20 7.66
CA ALA A 284 -22.53 -6.71 7.11
C ALA A 284 -22.78 -8.16 7.56
N TYR A 285 -21.73 -8.99 7.58
CA TYR A 285 -21.78 -10.36 8.10
C TYR A 285 -22.13 -10.41 9.59
N CYS A 286 -21.38 -9.71 10.45
CA CYS A 286 -21.63 -9.68 11.90
C CYS A 286 -23.06 -9.24 12.22
N ARG A 287 -23.58 -8.24 11.47
CA ARG A 287 -24.91 -7.70 11.70
C ARG A 287 -26.02 -8.70 11.34
N ARG A 288 -25.93 -9.34 10.16
CA ARG A 288 -26.89 -10.39 9.76
C ARG A 288 -26.91 -11.55 10.76
N ARG A 289 -25.76 -11.90 11.34
CA ARG A 289 -25.68 -12.94 12.37
C ARG A 289 -26.36 -12.52 13.67
N ALA A 290 -26.12 -11.30 14.14
CA ALA A 290 -26.76 -10.76 15.35
C ALA A 290 -28.30 -10.68 15.23
N GLU A 291 -28.84 -10.53 14.01
CA GLU A 291 -30.28 -10.56 13.76
C GLU A 291 -30.88 -11.97 13.83
N LYS A 292 -30.12 -13.00 13.47
CA LYS A 292 -30.57 -14.40 13.47
C LYS A 292 -30.46 -15.08 14.84
N ASP A 293 -29.53 -14.63 15.68
CA ASP A 293 -29.11 -15.37 16.87
C ASP A 293 -29.67 -14.71 18.15
N THR A 294 -30.69 -15.33 18.76
CA THR A 294 -31.38 -14.80 19.96
C THR A 294 -30.45 -14.70 21.17
N TYR A 295 -29.38 -15.50 21.23
CA TYR A 295 -28.37 -15.42 22.28
C TYR A 295 -27.67 -14.05 22.29
N TYR A 296 -27.30 -13.52 21.12
CA TYR A 296 -26.66 -12.20 20.97
C TYR A 296 -27.61 -11.02 21.21
N GLN A 297 -28.92 -11.27 21.29
CA GLN A 297 -29.88 -10.26 21.74
C GLN A 297 -29.83 -10.07 23.26
N HIS A 298 -29.29 -11.04 24.02
CA HIS A 298 -29.32 -11.08 25.48
C HIS A 298 -27.93 -11.05 26.15
N THR A 299 -26.87 -11.62 25.55
CA THR A 299 -25.50 -11.51 26.06
C THR A 299 -24.90 -10.16 25.68
N ASP A 300 -25.15 -9.22 26.59
CA ASP A 300 -24.46 -7.96 26.77
C ASP A 300 -24.01 -7.24 25.47
N GLN A 301 -24.99 -6.57 24.88
CA GLN A 301 -24.78 -5.47 23.93
C GLN A 301 -23.80 -4.39 24.45
N ALA A 302 -23.41 -4.35 25.73
CA ALA A 302 -22.35 -3.45 26.19
C ALA A 302 -20.93 -3.91 25.78
N THR A 303 -20.67 -5.21 25.63
CA THR A 303 -19.34 -5.75 25.28
C THR A 303 -19.11 -5.82 23.76
N LEU A 304 -20.15 -6.12 22.98
CA LEU A 304 -20.10 -6.10 21.50
C LEU A 304 -20.69 -4.82 20.87
N GLY A 305 -21.70 -4.21 21.49
CA GLY A 305 -22.52 -3.15 20.89
C GLY A 305 -21.98 -1.72 21.03
N ASN A 306 -20.90 -1.49 21.79
CA ASN A 306 -20.23 -0.19 21.81
C ASN A 306 -19.04 -0.06 20.86
N ARG A 307 -18.57 -1.16 20.25
CA ARG A 307 -17.36 -1.12 19.42
C ARG A 307 -17.64 -1.22 17.92
N TYR A 308 -18.82 -1.66 17.50
CA TYR A 308 -18.93 -2.39 16.24
C TYR A 308 -20.15 -2.11 15.34
N THR A 309 -20.93 -1.06 15.57
CA THR A 309 -22.12 -0.73 14.73
C THR A 309 -22.28 0.77 14.51
N PHE A 310 -22.80 1.16 13.34
CA PHE A 310 -23.42 2.49 13.13
C PHE A 310 -24.33 2.80 14.33
N PRO A 311 -24.31 4.00 14.94
CA PRO A 311 -24.95 4.21 16.23
C PRO A 311 -26.41 3.78 16.18
N ARG A 312 -26.84 3.03 17.20
CA ARG A 312 -28.20 2.46 17.25
C ARG A 312 -29.29 3.50 17.07
N SER A 313 -29.05 4.74 17.54
CA SER A 313 -29.90 5.90 17.35
C SER A 313 -30.21 6.20 15.88
N HIS A 314 -29.30 5.88 14.96
CA HIS A 314 -29.52 6.08 13.51
C HIS A 314 -30.10 4.85 12.82
N LEU A 315 -30.06 3.67 13.45
CA LEU A 315 -30.62 2.43 12.88
C LEU A 315 -32.14 2.36 12.96
N HIS A 316 -32.81 3.35 13.57
CA HIS A 316 -34.25 3.54 13.42
C HIS A 316 -34.64 3.92 11.99
N ASP A 317 -33.70 4.46 11.21
CA ASP A 317 -33.87 4.65 9.77
C ASP A 317 -33.73 3.30 9.05
N LYS A 318 -34.83 2.86 8.41
CA LYS A 318 -34.89 1.60 7.66
C LYS A 318 -33.85 1.55 6.53
N THR A 319 -33.53 2.67 5.90
CA THR A 319 -32.56 2.76 4.80
C THR A 319 -31.15 2.56 5.32
N ILE A 320 -30.78 3.22 6.41
CA ILE A 320 -29.47 3.04 7.08
C ILE A 320 -29.32 1.59 7.54
N HIS A 321 -30.38 1.02 8.13
CA HIS A 321 -30.41 -0.38 8.53
C HIS A 321 -30.16 -1.33 7.35
N LEU A 322 -30.91 -1.19 6.26
CA LEU A 322 -30.74 -2.01 5.05
C LEU A 322 -29.33 -1.84 4.44
N ALA A 323 -28.80 -0.63 4.42
CA ALA A 323 -27.45 -0.36 3.96
C ALA A 323 -26.39 -1.03 4.84
N SER A 324 -26.60 -1.09 6.16
CA SER A 324 -25.68 -1.71 7.13
C SER A 324 -25.53 -3.23 7.02
N ILE A 325 -26.54 -3.91 6.46
CA ILE A 325 -26.53 -5.36 6.20
C ILE A 325 -26.24 -5.69 4.73
N SER A 326 -26.11 -4.67 3.88
CA SER A 326 -25.79 -4.81 2.46
C SER A 326 -24.30 -5.03 2.24
N LYS A 327 -23.98 -5.77 1.18
CA LYS A 327 -22.60 -6.04 0.74
C LYS A 327 -22.22 -5.23 -0.51
N GLY A 328 -23.07 -4.27 -0.91
CA GLY A 328 -22.86 -3.44 -2.10
C GLY A 328 -22.09 -2.15 -1.81
N ILE A 329 -21.23 -1.75 -2.74
CA ILE A 329 -20.42 -0.52 -2.68
C ILE A 329 -21.32 0.72 -2.42
N ASP A 330 -22.46 0.80 -3.11
CA ASP A 330 -23.37 1.95 -3.01
C ASP A 330 -23.98 2.07 -1.60
N SER A 331 -24.25 0.94 -0.94
CA SER A 331 -24.72 0.92 0.44
C SER A 331 -23.63 1.38 1.41
N TRP A 332 -22.38 0.98 1.19
CA TRP A 332 -21.26 1.42 2.03
C TRP A 332 -21.00 2.91 1.89
N MET A 333 -21.00 3.43 0.66
CA MET A 333 -20.90 4.86 0.41
C MET A 333 -22.08 5.63 1.02
N TYR A 334 -23.30 5.06 0.98
CA TYR A 334 -24.46 5.65 1.64
C TYR A 334 -24.22 5.79 3.15
N LEU A 335 -23.75 4.74 3.83
CA LEU A 335 -23.44 4.81 5.27
C LEU A 335 -22.40 5.90 5.60
N VAL A 336 -21.36 6.03 4.77
CA VAL A 336 -20.32 7.07 4.95
C VAL A 336 -20.92 8.47 4.77
N ARG A 337 -21.77 8.68 3.76
CA ARG A 337 -22.42 9.97 3.50
C ARG A 337 -23.38 10.39 4.61
N GLU A 338 -24.15 9.44 5.13
CA GLU A 338 -25.13 9.68 6.18
C GLU A 338 -24.52 9.78 7.59
N ALA A 339 -23.23 9.49 7.75
CA ALA A 339 -22.55 9.65 9.03
C ALA A 339 -22.54 11.13 9.45
N PRO A 340 -23.22 11.55 10.54
CA PRO A 340 -23.35 12.97 10.85
C PRO A 340 -22.03 13.58 11.35
N LEU A 341 -21.21 12.81 12.06
CA LEU A 341 -19.96 13.28 12.64
C LEU A 341 -18.76 12.46 12.15
N LEU A 342 -17.57 13.07 12.19
CA LEU A 342 -16.31 12.38 11.90
C LEU A 342 -16.09 11.17 12.82
N VAL A 343 -16.51 11.28 14.08
CA VAL A 343 -16.42 10.18 15.04
C VAL A 343 -17.25 8.97 14.59
N ASP A 344 -18.36 9.18 13.88
CA ASP A 344 -19.16 8.07 13.34
C ASP A 344 -18.44 7.33 12.22
N ILE A 345 -17.73 8.07 11.37
CA ILE A 345 -16.89 7.49 10.34
C ILE A 345 -15.73 6.73 10.99
N MET A 346 -15.03 7.35 11.94
CA MET A 346 -13.83 6.75 12.56
C MET A 346 -14.16 5.54 13.45
N GLN A 347 -15.13 5.66 14.35
CA GLN A 347 -15.40 4.66 15.38
C GLN A 347 -16.43 3.62 14.91
N ASN A 348 -17.46 4.05 14.17
CA ASN A 348 -18.57 3.17 13.83
C ASN A 348 -18.37 2.45 12.49
N LEU A 349 -17.54 3.01 11.59
CA LEU A 349 -17.04 2.35 10.37
C LEU A 349 -15.59 1.87 10.60
N TYR A 350 -15.46 0.96 11.57
CA TYR A 350 -14.26 0.35 12.16
C TYR A 350 -12.99 0.10 11.33
N PRO A 351 -12.98 -0.17 10.01
CA PRO A 351 -11.72 -0.17 9.27
C PRO A 351 -11.04 1.21 9.16
N LEU A 352 -11.42 2.25 9.92
CA LEU A 352 -10.80 3.58 9.80
C LEU A 352 -10.07 4.06 11.06
N ASN A 353 -10.21 3.37 12.20
CA ASN A 353 -9.53 3.70 13.45
C ASN A 353 -8.59 2.58 13.95
N SER A 354 -8.26 1.63 13.07
CA SER A 354 -7.25 0.60 13.32
C SER A 354 -5.99 0.93 12.52
N ARG A 355 -4.81 0.74 13.14
CA ARG A 355 -3.51 0.84 12.45
C ARG A 355 -3.40 -0.14 11.28
N ASN A 356 -4.24 -1.17 11.24
CA ASN A 356 -4.16 -2.21 10.21
C ASN A 356 -5.04 -1.89 9.00
N THR A 357 -5.23 -0.62 8.64
CA THR A 357 -6.19 -0.21 7.61
C THR A 357 -5.51 0.60 6.54
N ILE A 358 -5.91 0.42 5.27
CA ILE A 358 -5.27 1.13 4.15
C ILE A 358 -5.42 2.65 4.23
N VAL A 359 -6.52 3.13 4.83
CA VAL A 359 -6.80 4.55 5.11
C VAL A 359 -7.09 4.68 6.61
N ASN A 360 -6.12 5.19 7.35
CA ASN A 360 -6.20 5.35 8.78
C ASN A 360 -6.53 6.81 9.16
N LEU A 361 -7.66 6.98 9.84
CA LEU A 361 -8.18 8.27 10.30
C LEU A 361 -7.87 8.53 11.77
N LYS A 362 -7.19 7.63 12.49
CA LYS A 362 -6.88 7.75 13.93
C LYS A 362 -6.18 9.07 14.28
N ASN A 363 -5.40 9.60 13.34
CA ASN A 363 -4.64 10.85 13.45
C ASN A 363 -5.53 12.11 13.37
N LEU A 364 -6.82 11.98 13.01
CA LEU A 364 -7.80 13.06 13.06
C LEU A 364 -8.39 13.20 14.48
N THR A 365 -8.81 14.42 14.85
CA THR A 365 -9.37 14.72 16.16
C THR A 365 -10.67 13.96 16.42
N ASN A 366 -10.75 13.30 17.58
CA ASN A 366 -12.02 12.94 18.17
C ASN A 366 -12.46 14.14 19.04
N PRO A 367 -13.65 14.74 18.83
CA PRO A 367 -14.12 15.88 19.63
C PRO A 367 -14.12 15.60 21.16
N PHE A 368 -14.11 14.34 21.58
CA PHE A 368 -14.13 13.94 22.98
C PHE A 368 -12.75 13.82 23.65
N ASN A 369 -11.65 14.03 22.91
CA ASN A 369 -10.29 13.89 23.47
C ASN A 369 -9.40 15.08 23.06
N VAL A 370 -9.70 16.24 23.65
CA VAL A 370 -9.04 17.53 23.43
C VAL A 370 -7.63 17.58 24.06
N ALA A 371 -7.30 16.63 24.94
CA ALA A 371 -6.08 16.65 25.74
C ALA A 371 -4.79 16.33 24.95
N LYS A 372 -4.88 15.78 23.74
CA LYS A 372 -3.70 15.44 22.92
C LYS A 372 -3.71 16.22 21.61
N LYS A 373 -2.66 17.03 21.35
CA LYS A 373 -2.41 17.63 20.03
C LYS A 373 -2.14 16.50 19.04
N LYS A 374 -3.16 16.10 18.27
CA LYS A 374 -3.01 15.07 17.24
C LYS A 374 -2.34 15.63 15.98
N LYS A 375 -1.75 14.73 15.18
CA LYS A 375 -1.12 15.02 13.88
C LYS A 375 -2.03 15.73 12.86
N LEU A 376 -3.35 15.60 12.99
CA LEU A 376 -4.37 16.14 12.05
C LEU A 376 -4.20 15.66 10.60
N THR A 377 -3.66 14.46 10.42
CA THR A 377 -3.42 13.86 9.10
C THR A 377 -4.36 12.69 8.82
N VAL A 378 -4.62 12.42 7.55
CA VAL A 378 -5.03 11.09 7.08
C VAL A 378 -3.78 10.29 6.74
N GLU A 379 -3.70 9.05 7.21
CA GLU A 379 -2.58 8.16 6.94
C GLU A 379 -2.97 7.10 5.91
N PHE A 380 -2.16 6.96 4.86
CA PHE A 380 -2.34 5.98 3.79
C PHE A 380 -1.28 4.90 3.90
N ARG A 381 -1.69 3.65 4.10
CA ARG A 381 -0.78 2.53 4.38
C ARG A 381 -0.71 1.48 3.27
N GLN A 382 -1.52 1.60 2.21
CA GLN A 382 -1.66 0.54 1.19
C GLN A 382 -0.38 0.18 0.41
N HIS A 383 0.62 1.06 0.37
CA HIS A 383 1.79 0.84 -0.48
C HIS A 383 2.83 -0.05 0.21
N ALA A 384 3.37 -1.02 -0.52
CA ALA A 384 4.48 -1.83 -0.03
C ALA A 384 5.75 -1.00 0.22
N GLY A 385 6.55 -1.40 1.20
CA GLY A 385 7.83 -0.78 1.49
C GLY A 385 8.72 -0.76 0.26
N THR A 386 9.42 0.35 0.06
CA THR A 386 10.35 0.50 -1.06
C THR A 386 11.38 1.58 -0.76
N LEU A 387 12.58 1.38 -1.29
CA LEU A 387 13.66 2.37 -1.27
C LEU A 387 13.82 3.08 -2.63
N GLN A 388 12.97 2.76 -3.60
CA GLN A 388 13.04 3.35 -4.94
C GLN A 388 12.38 4.73 -4.96
N THR A 389 13.18 5.76 -5.28
CA THR A 389 12.76 7.16 -5.26
C THR A 389 11.51 7.43 -6.11
N ASP A 390 11.47 6.94 -7.35
CA ASP A 390 10.33 7.19 -8.23
C ASP A 390 9.03 6.58 -7.70
N ARG A 391 9.13 5.43 -7.03
CA ARG A 391 7.97 4.75 -6.41
C ARG A 391 7.43 5.55 -5.23
N VAL A 392 8.32 5.99 -4.33
CA VAL A 392 7.96 6.83 -3.18
C VAL A 392 7.30 8.12 -3.66
N LEU A 393 7.91 8.80 -4.63
CA LEU A 393 7.40 10.06 -5.15
C LEU A 393 6.09 9.92 -5.94
N ALA A 394 5.89 8.81 -6.67
CA ALA A 394 4.64 8.52 -7.34
C ALA A 394 3.51 8.26 -6.32
N GLN A 395 3.79 7.53 -5.25
CA GLN A 395 2.82 7.28 -4.18
C GLN A 395 2.46 8.57 -3.42
N VAL A 396 3.44 9.43 -3.13
CA VAL A 396 3.20 10.75 -2.52
C VAL A 396 2.29 11.61 -3.40
N ASP A 397 2.59 11.73 -4.70
CA ASP A 397 1.75 12.47 -5.64
C ASP A 397 0.35 11.83 -5.75
N PHE A 398 0.26 10.49 -5.76
CA PHE A 398 -1.01 9.77 -5.80
C PHE A 398 -1.95 10.18 -4.67
N VAL A 399 -1.49 10.06 -3.41
CA VAL A 399 -2.37 10.29 -2.26
C VAL A 399 -2.65 11.78 -2.05
N THR A 400 -1.68 12.65 -2.28
CA THR A 400 -1.86 14.10 -2.11
C THR A 400 -2.84 14.64 -3.15
N ARG A 401 -2.71 14.24 -4.42
CA ARG A 401 -3.67 14.61 -5.47
C ARG A 401 -5.07 14.08 -5.22
N MET A 402 -5.20 12.83 -4.74
CA MET A 402 -6.50 12.27 -4.37
C MET A 402 -7.16 13.04 -3.22
N VAL A 403 -6.42 13.38 -2.17
CA VAL A 403 -6.94 14.19 -1.05
C VAL A 403 -7.29 15.59 -1.53
N ASN A 404 -6.44 16.23 -2.35
CA ASN A 404 -6.71 17.55 -2.91
C ASN A 404 -7.97 17.55 -3.77
N PHE A 405 -8.14 16.56 -4.65
CA PHE A 405 -9.35 16.39 -5.44
C PHE A 405 -10.59 16.29 -4.54
N CYS A 406 -10.54 15.43 -3.51
CA CYS A 406 -11.65 15.29 -2.58
C CYS A 406 -11.92 16.58 -1.78
N GLN A 407 -10.90 17.38 -1.50
CA GLN A 407 -11.03 18.64 -0.76
C GLN A 407 -11.70 19.73 -1.60
N ILE A 408 -11.25 19.92 -2.85
CA ILE A 408 -11.72 21.02 -3.71
C ILE A 408 -13.00 20.71 -4.51
N SER A 409 -13.31 19.42 -4.71
CA SER A 409 -14.45 19.01 -5.55
C SER A 409 -15.77 19.07 -4.79
N SER A 410 -16.85 19.36 -5.52
CA SER A 410 -18.20 19.23 -4.97
C SER A 410 -18.58 17.74 -4.83
N TRP A 411 -19.60 17.46 -4.02
CA TRP A 411 -20.19 16.11 -3.98
C TRP A 411 -20.80 15.67 -5.32
N ILE A 412 -21.23 16.62 -6.16
CA ILE A 412 -21.76 16.31 -7.49
C ILE A 412 -20.63 15.78 -8.37
N ASP A 413 -19.49 16.47 -8.39
CA ASP A 413 -18.34 16.06 -9.19
C ASP A 413 -17.81 14.70 -8.76
N VAL A 414 -17.67 14.48 -7.44
CA VAL A 414 -17.22 13.19 -6.91
C VAL A 414 -18.21 12.07 -7.30
N ARG A 415 -19.52 12.28 -7.11
CA ARG A 415 -20.55 11.27 -7.44
C ARG A 415 -20.61 10.94 -8.93
N ASN A 416 -20.50 11.95 -9.79
CA ASN A 416 -20.46 11.75 -11.24
C ASN A 416 -19.32 10.80 -11.65
N LEU A 417 -18.26 10.67 -10.85
CA LEU A 417 -17.16 9.74 -11.09
C LEU A 417 -17.39 8.35 -10.48
N ILE A 418 -17.94 8.26 -9.27
CA ILE A 418 -17.88 7.06 -8.42
C ILE A 418 -19.21 6.34 -8.18
N ASP A 419 -20.34 6.95 -8.53
CA ASP A 419 -21.65 6.27 -8.49
C ASP A 419 -21.71 5.20 -9.60
N SER A 420 -22.69 4.29 -9.53
CA SER A 420 -22.72 3.07 -10.35
C SER A 420 -22.60 3.29 -11.87
N ASP A 421 -23.09 4.41 -12.40
CA ASP A 421 -22.98 4.78 -13.82
C ASP A 421 -21.75 5.65 -14.13
N GLY A 422 -20.97 6.01 -13.11
CA GLY A 422 -19.78 6.83 -13.23
C GLY A 422 -18.64 6.13 -13.98
N PRO A 423 -17.76 6.87 -14.65
CA PRO A 423 -16.67 6.33 -15.46
C PRO A 423 -15.68 5.48 -14.65
N LEU A 424 -15.49 5.74 -13.35
CA LEU A 424 -14.55 4.96 -12.53
C LEU A 424 -15.16 3.63 -12.04
N ARG A 425 -16.48 3.44 -12.19
CA ARG A 425 -17.17 2.19 -11.83
C ARG A 425 -17.32 1.22 -12.98
N GLN A 426 -16.99 1.64 -14.21
CA GLN A 426 -17.12 0.81 -15.41
C GLN A 426 -16.08 -0.32 -15.44
N ALA A 427 -16.40 -1.40 -16.16
CA ALA A 427 -15.56 -2.60 -16.20
C ALA A 427 -14.17 -2.34 -16.82
N ASP A 428 -14.11 -1.47 -17.82
CA ASP A 428 -12.92 -1.07 -18.56
C ASP A 428 -12.12 0.05 -17.87
N ALA A 429 -12.63 0.59 -16.75
CA ALA A 429 -11.91 1.59 -15.97
C ALA A 429 -10.56 1.04 -15.48
N THR A 430 -9.52 1.86 -15.63
CA THR A 430 -8.15 1.55 -15.24
C THR A 430 -7.62 2.58 -14.25
N ILE A 431 -6.50 2.26 -13.60
CA ILE A 431 -5.79 3.24 -12.78
C ILE A 431 -5.36 4.49 -13.57
N LEU A 432 -5.06 4.35 -14.86
CA LEU A 432 -4.70 5.50 -15.70
C LEU A 432 -5.88 6.45 -15.89
N LEU A 433 -7.09 5.93 -16.09
CA LEU A 433 -8.30 6.74 -16.15
C LEU A 433 -8.52 7.50 -14.83
N LEU A 434 -8.32 6.84 -13.69
CA LEU A 434 -8.39 7.49 -12.39
C LEU A 434 -7.37 8.64 -12.29
N CYS A 435 -6.10 8.35 -12.56
CA CYS A 435 -5.01 9.33 -12.46
C CYS A 435 -5.21 10.55 -13.38
N THR A 436 -5.69 10.34 -14.62
CA THR A 436 -5.97 11.45 -15.54
C THR A 436 -7.18 12.26 -15.09
N THR A 437 -8.23 11.59 -14.59
CA THR A 437 -9.47 12.25 -14.15
C THR A 437 -9.23 13.20 -12.98
N ILE A 438 -8.38 12.84 -12.02
CA ILE A 438 -8.12 13.65 -10.82
C ILE A 438 -6.85 14.54 -10.94
N GLY A 439 -6.25 14.61 -12.14
CA GLY A 439 -5.22 15.61 -12.47
C GLY A 439 -3.81 15.31 -11.93
N PHE A 440 -3.35 14.08 -12.08
CA PHE A 440 -2.00 13.67 -11.63
C PHE A 440 -0.86 14.31 -12.43
N SER A 441 0.33 14.38 -11.83
CA SER A 441 1.51 14.87 -12.54
C SER A 441 1.90 13.96 -13.71
N ARG A 442 2.50 14.55 -14.76
CA ARG A 442 3.01 13.77 -15.91
C ARG A 442 4.02 12.70 -15.50
N THR A 443 4.84 12.98 -14.49
CA THR A 443 5.82 12.02 -13.97
C THR A 443 5.15 10.82 -13.35
N THR A 444 4.11 11.02 -12.52
CA THR A 444 3.35 9.93 -11.90
C THR A 444 2.55 9.13 -12.93
N LEU A 445 1.97 9.81 -13.93
CA LEU A 445 1.30 9.15 -15.06
C LEU A 445 2.28 8.28 -15.86
N SER A 446 3.47 8.81 -16.18
CA SER A 446 4.52 8.04 -16.85
C SER A 446 4.91 6.82 -16.02
N TYR A 447 5.17 7.02 -14.73
CA TYR A 447 5.54 5.94 -13.83
C TYR A 447 4.50 4.81 -13.78
N TYR A 448 3.21 5.12 -13.65
CA TYR A 448 2.17 4.09 -13.62
C TYR A 448 1.93 3.45 -14.99
N THR A 449 2.12 4.20 -16.07
CA THR A 449 2.09 3.65 -17.44
C THR A 449 3.23 2.65 -17.65
N ASP A 450 4.44 3.01 -17.23
CA ASP A 450 5.61 2.15 -17.30
C ASP A 450 5.45 0.93 -16.41
N CYS A 451 4.94 1.10 -15.18
CA CYS A 451 4.59 0.02 -14.27
C CYS A 451 3.62 -1.00 -14.90
N SER A 452 2.73 -0.58 -15.80
CA SER A 452 1.83 -1.51 -16.49
C SER A 452 2.53 -2.34 -17.58
N ASN A 453 3.77 -1.98 -17.96
CA ASN A 453 4.56 -2.65 -18.98
C ASN A 453 5.54 -3.67 -18.38
N GLN A 454 5.60 -4.87 -18.96
CA GLN A 454 6.52 -5.92 -18.53
C GLN A 454 8.00 -5.55 -18.76
N SER A 455 8.30 -4.64 -19.70
CA SER A 455 9.68 -4.16 -19.92
C SER A 455 10.21 -3.38 -18.72
N TYR A 456 9.35 -2.61 -18.05
CA TYR A 456 9.71 -1.85 -16.86
C TYR A 456 10.14 -2.79 -15.73
N THR A 457 9.34 -3.82 -15.40
CA THR A 457 9.68 -4.83 -14.39
C THR A 457 11.01 -5.55 -14.68
N LYS A 458 11.35 -5.73 -15.96
CA LYS A 458 12.65 -6.29 -16.37
C LYS A 458 13.81 -5.31 -16.26
N ALA A 459 13.56 -4.02 -16.46
CA ALA A 459 14.56 -2.96 -16.38
C ALA A 459 14.85 -2.53 -14.94
N ILE A 460 13.85 -2.60 -14.04
CA ILE A 460 13.97 -2.25 -12.63
C ILE A 460 15.15 -3.00 -12.02
N ARG A 461 16.08 -2.22 -11.46
CA ARG A 461 17.22 -2.71 -10.68
C ARG A 461 18.06 -3.78 -11.42
N HIS A 462 18.01 -3.85 -12.74
CA HIS A 462 18.79 -4.84 -13.51
C HIS A 462 20.29 -4.69 -13.25
N GLN A 463 20.77 -3.45 -13.16
CA GLN A 463 22.15 -3.16 -12.82
C GLN A 463 22.49 -3.56 -11.37
N GLU A 464 21.61 -3.26 -10.42
CA GLU A 464 21.79 -3.64 -9.01
C GLU A 464 21.77 -5.16 -8.84
N CYS A 465 20.87 -5.87 -9.52
CA CYS A 465 20.81 -7.33 -9.54
C CYS A 465 22.10 -7.91 -10.11
N LYS A 466 22.62 -7.36 -11.23
CA LYS A 466 23.92 -7.78 -11.78
C LYS A 466 25.08 -7.55 -10.82
N GLN A 467 25.12 -6.41 -10.14
CA GLN A 467 26.14 -6.10 -9.15
C GLN A 467 26.06 -7.05 -7.95
N ALA A 468 24.86 -7.27 -7.40
CA ALA A 468 24.61 -8.20 -6.31
C ALA A 468 24.95 -9.65 -6.71
N GLN A 469 24.58 -10.10 -7.91
CA GLN A 469 24.94 -11.42 -8.43
C GLN A 469 26.46 -11.59 -8.58
N LYS A 470 27.18 -10.54 -9.00
CA LYS A 470 28.65 -10.57 -9.07
C LYS A 470 29.26 -10.71 -7.68
N ALA A 471 28.79 -9.94 -6.71
CA ALA A 471 29.26 -10.00 -5.32
C ALA A 471 28.89 -11.34 -4.64
N SER A 472 27.70 -11.86 -4.91
CA SER A 472 27.23 -13.19 -4.48
C SER A 472 28.17 -14.29 -4.97
N LYS A 473 28.51 -14.28 -6.27
CA LYS A 473 29.51 -15.21 -6.85
C LYS A 473 30.91 -15.07 -6.24
N ALA A 474 31.24 -13.90 -5.71
CA ALA A 474 32.48 -13.67 -4.97
C ALA A 474 32.41 -14.11 -3.49
N GLY A 475 31.28 -14.68 -3.05
CA GLY A 475 31.09 -15.21 -1.69
C GLY A 475 30.47 -14.22 -0.70
N ASN A 476 29.95 -13.08 -1.16
CA ASN A 476 29.27 -12.13 -0.29
C ASN A 476 27.82 -12.57 0.00
N LEU A 477 27.59 -13.10 1.21
CA LEU A 477 26.27 -13.58 1.64
C LEU A 477 25.20 -12.49 1.72
N LEU A 478 25.56 -11.22 2.01
CA LEU A 478 24.59 -10.12 1.98
C LEU A 478 24.08 -9.89 0.54
N ALA A 479 24.92 -10.17 -0.45
CA ALA A 479 24.55 -10.05 -1.84
C ALA A 479 23.54 -11.13 -2.28
N ASP A 480 23.56 -12.33 -1.69
CA ASP A 480 22.53 -13.35 -1.92
C ASP A 480 21.15 -12.86 -1.47
N VAL A 481 21.08 -12.24 -0.29
CA VAL A 481 19.86 -11.63 0.23
C VAL A 481 19.40 -10.49 -0.68
N ALA A 482 20.32 -9.65 -1.14
CA ALA A 482 20.02 -8.58 -2.07
C ALA A 482 19.43 -9.09 -3.39
N VAL A 483 19.99 -10.16 -3.96
CA VAL A 483 19.45 -10.80 -5.17
C VAL A 483 18.02 -11.28 -4.92
N ASN A 484 17.79 -11.99 -3.82
CA ASN A 484 16.46 -12.50 -3.48
C ASN A 484 15.44 -11.36 -3.27
N ALA A 485 15.81 -10.30 -2.53
CA ALA A 485 14.95 -9.15 -2.31
C ALA A 485 14.61 -8.42 -3.63
N ILE A 486 15.59 -8.27 -4.54
CA ILE A 486 15.36 -7.67 -5.86
C ILE A 486 14.41 -8.53 -6.69
N GLU A 487 14.59 -9.85 -6.72
CA GLU A 487 13.72 -10.74 -7.51
C GLU A 487 12.30 -10.85 -6.93
N GLN A 488 12.15 -10.82 -5.60
CA GLN A 488 10.83 -10.70 -4.97
C GLN A 488 10.14 -9.38 -5.34
N GLU A 489 10.86 -8.24 -5.29
CA GLU A 489 10.32 -6.94 -5.70
C GLU A 489 9.89 -6.97 -7.18
N ARG A 490 10.70 -7.56 -8.07
CA ARG A 490 10.33 -7.74 -9.49
C ARG A 490 9.08 -8.59 -9.64
N THR A 491 8.97 -9.68 -8.90
CA THR A 491 7.78 -10.54 -8.90
C THR A 491 6.54 -9.79 -8.43
N HIS A 492 6.66 -8.96 -7.40
CA HIS A 492 5.57 -8.12 -6.89
C HIS A 492 5.18 -6.99 -7.84
N LEU A 493 6.09 -6.53 -8.68
CA LEU A 493 5.85 -5.50 -9.69
C LEU A 493 5.39 -6.06 -11.03
N ASP A 494 5.41 -7.38 -11.24
CA ASP A 494 4.93 -7.99 -12.48
C ASP A 494 3.44 -7.67 -12.68
N PRO A 495 3.06 -7.02 -13.81
CA PRO A 495 1.69 -6.67 -14.09
C PRO A 495 0.73 -7.86 -14.09
N SER A 496 1.20 -9.06 -14.45
CA SER A 496 0.41 -10.28 -14.51
C SER A 496 0.04 -10.77 -13.12
N ASN A 497 1.00 -10.75 -12.19
CA ASN A 497 0.77 -11.14 -10.80
C ASN A 497 -0.22 -10.17 -10.12
N ARG A 498 -0.10 -8.87 -10.37
CA ARG A 498 -1.06 -7.88 -9.86
C ARG A 498 -2.45 -8.06 -10.43
N ARG A 499 -2.56 -8.23 -11.76
CA ARG A 499 -3.86 -8.52 -12.41
C ARG A 499 -4.49 -9.80 -11.87
N GLN A 500 -3.69 -10.83 -11.63
CA GLN A 500 -4.17 -12.07 -11.04
C GLN A 500 -4.72 -11.84 -9.62
N ALA A 501 -3.97 -11.16 -8.74
CA ALA A 501 -4.44 -10.86 -7.39
C ALA A 501 -5.73 -10.03 -7.38
N VAL A 502 -5.83 -9.01 -8.25
CA VAL A 502 -7.06 -8.21 -8.41
C VAL A 502 -8.21 -9.07 -8.92
N ALA A 503 -7.98 -9.95 -9.88
CA ALA A 503 -8.99 -10.85 -10.43
C ALA A 503 -9.46 -11.87 -9.38
N GLU A 504 -8.56 -12.45 -8.60
CA GLU A 504 -8.87 -13.34 -7.49
C GLU A 504 -9.74 -12.62 -6.46
N LYS A 505 -9.29 -11.47 -5.94
CA LYS A 505 -10.08 -10.64 -5.01
C LYS A 505 -11.49 -10.34 -5.55
N LEU A 506 -11.60 -10.02 -6.84
CA LEU A 506 -12.90 -9.81 -7.50
C LEU A 506 -13.76 -11.07 -7.48
N GLN A 507 -13.24 -12.23 -7.91
CA GLN A 507 -13.97 -13.50 -7.94
C GLN A 507 -14.46 -13.96 -6.56
N PHE A 508 -13.78 -13.52 -5.50
CA PHE A 508 -14.19 -13.79 -4.12
C PHE A 508 -15.19 -12.77 -3.56
N GLY A 509 -15.59 -11.76 -4.35
CA GLY A 509 -16.50 -10.70 -3.91
C GLY A 509 -15.82 -9.69 -2.98
N GLY A 510 -14.49 -9.65 -2.98
CA GLY A 510 -13.68 -8.80 -2.11
C GLY A 510 -13.81 -7.30 -2.38
N TYR A 511 -14.47 -6.88 -3.47
CA TYR A 511 -14.79 -5.48 -3.76
C TYR A 511 -16.27 -5.13 -3.47
N GLY A 512 -17.03 -6.05 -2.89
CA GLY A 512 -18.47 -5.92 -2.71
C GLY A 512 -19.28 -6.45 -3.90
N LEU A 513 -20.58 -6.15 -3.89
CA LEU A 513 -21.52 -6.61 -4.91
C LEU A 513 -21.62 -5.65 -6.10
N PHE A 514 -21.78 -6.23 -7.29
CA PHE A 514 -21.94 -5.54 -8.55
C PHE A 514 -23.28 -5.90 -9.22
N PRO A 515 -23.88 -5.00 -10.01
CA PRO A 515 -24.95 -5.37 -10.94
C PRO A 515 -24.52 -6.53 -11.84
N ARG A 516 -25.44 -7.46 -12.15
CA ARG A 516 -25.10 -8.70 -12.87
C ARG A 516 -24.40 -8.45 -14.21
N ASP A 517 -24.83 -7.44 -14.95
CA ASP A 517 -24.25 -7.12 -16.26
C ASP A 517 -22.82 -6.59 -16.11
N LEU A 518 -22.58 -5.72 -15.11
CA LEU A 518 -21.25 -5.23 -14.79
C LEU A 518 -20.34 -6.36 -14.28
N ALA A 519 -20.86 -7.26 -13.46
CA ALA A 519 -20.15 -8.45 -12.98
C ALA A 519 -19.68 -9.33 -14.15
N LYS A 520 -20.55 -9.59 -15.15
CA LYS A 520 -20.19 -10.32 -16.36
C LYS A 520 -19.12 -9.60 -17.19
N GLN A 521 -19.20 -8.28 -17.31
CA GLN A 521 -18.18 -7.50 -18.02
C GLN A 521 -16.83 -7.56 -17.31
N LEU A 522 -16.81 -7.42 -15.99
CA LEU A 522 -15.60 -7.45 -15.16
C LEU A 522 -14.92 -8.84 -15.17
N LEU A 523 -15.69 -9.92 -15.09
CA LEU A 523 -15.16 -11.29 -15.09
C LEU A 523 -14.88 -11.81 -16.51
N GLY A 524 -15.43 -11.16 -17.53
CA GLY A 524 -15.31 -11.53 -18.93
C GLY A 524 -16.34 -12.58 -19.39
N PRO A 525 -16.42 -12.84 -20.71
CA PRO A 525 -17.47 -13.66 -21.31
C PRO A 525 -17.43 -15.14 -20.95
N LYS A 526 -16.34 -15.61 -20.35
CA LYS A 526 -16.14 -17.00 -19.93
C LYS A 526 -16.30 -17.20 -18.42
N ALA A 527 -16.83 -16.19 -17.72
CA ALA A 527 -17.05 -16.26 -16.29
C ALA A 527 -18.02 -17.39 -15.93
N ASP A 528 -17.69 -18.15 -14.90
CA ASP A 528 -18.59 -19.14 -14.31
C ASP A 528 -19.82 -18.41 -13.71
N ASP A 529 -21.03 -18.87 -14.04
CA ASP A 529 -22.28 -18.30 -13.53
C ASP A 529 -22.33 -18.31 -12.00
N ALA A 530 -21.72 -19.30 -11.33
CA ALA A 530 -21.64 -19.34 -9.88
C ALA A 530 -20.75 -18.21 -9.31
N VAL A 531 -19.71 -17.81 -10.04
CA VAL A 531 -18.86 -16.67 -9.65
C VAL A 531 -19.60 -15.36 -9.90
N VAL A 532 -20.30 -15.23 -11.04
CA VAL A 532 -21.16 -14.07 -11.34
C VAL A 532 -22.23 -13.91 -10.27
N GLU A 533 -22.92 -15.00 -9.92
CA GLU A 533 -23.96 -15.01 -8.88
C GLU A 533 -23.39 -14.60 -7.53
N ARG A 534 -22.23 -15.15 -7.13
CA ARG A 534 -21.55 -14.80 -5.89
C ARG A 534 -21.27 -13.30 -5.78
N ILE A 535 -20.78 -12.66 -6.83
CA ILE A 535 -20.46 -11.22 -6.80
C ILE A 535 -21.67 -10.32 -7.08
N THR A 536 -22.83 -10.89 -7.42
CA THR A 536 -24.08 -10.15 -7.62
C THR A 536 -24.98 -10.21 -6.37
N LEU A 537 -25.13 -11.39 -5.78
CA LEU A 537 -26.05 -11.67 -4.67
C LEU A 537 -25.32 -11.77 -3.32
N GLY A 538 -24.01 -12.03 -3.36
CA GLY A 538 -23.19 -12.30 -2.18
C GLY A 538 -23.30 -13.74 -1.71
N PHE A 539 -22.51 -14.10 -0.70
CA PHE A 539 -22.69 -15.35 0.02
C PHE A 539 -24.00 -15.31 0.82
N ASP A 540 -25.01 -16.06 0.37
CA ASP A 540 -25.99 -16.64 1.30
C ASP A 540 -25.40 -17.97 1.78
N SER A 541 -25.17 -18.05 3.09
CA SER A 541 -24.57 -19.21 3.75
C SER A 541 -25.32 -20.53 3.55
N GLU A 542 -26.49 -20.50 2.92
CA GLU A 542 -27.35 -21.65 2.63
C GLU A 542 -27.03 -22.32 1.29
N ILE A 543 -26.22 -21.69 0.42
CA ILE A 543 -25.80 -22.24 -0.87
C ILE A 543 -24.28 -22.49 -0.81
N GLN A 544 -23.84 -23.55 -0.11
CA GLN A 544 -22.46 -24.03 -0.23
C GLN A 544 -22.38 -25.19 -1.23
N PRO A 545 -21.79 -25.03 -2.41
CA PRO A 545 -21.31 -26.16 -3.19
C PRO A 545 -20.15 -26.84 -2.42
N ASN A 546 -20.19 -28.17 -2.37
CA ASN A 546 -19.27 -29.09 -1.66
C ASN A 546 -17.83 -28.55 -1.45
N ARG A 547 -17.47 -28.32 -0.17
CA ARG A 547 -16.18 -27.81 0.35
C ARG A 547 -14.90 -28.59 -0.02
N ARG A 548 -14.96 -29.71 -0.76
CA ARG A 548 -13.79 -30.62 -0.88
C ARG A 548 -12.71 -30.19 -1.89
N ASN A 549 -12.98 -29.25 -2.81
CA ASN A 549 -12.07 -29.00 -3.93
C ASN A 549 -11.38 -27.64 -3.95
N TYR A 550 -11.71 -26.74 -3.03
CA TYR A 550 -11.03 -25.45 -2.91
C TYR A 550 -10.27 -25.39 -1.59
N SER A 551 -9.01 -25.81 -1.63
CA SER A 551 -8.02 -25.45 -0.61
C SER A 551 -7.25 -24.23 -1.11
N PRO A 552 -7.50 -23.02 -0.56
CA PRO A 552 -6.67 -21.85 -0.85
C PRO A 552 -5.20 -22.08 -0.47
N SER A 553 -4.93 -22.97 0.49
CA SER A 553 -3.55 -23.27 0.92
C SER A 553 -2.76 -24.15 -0.05
N ALA A 554 -3.40 -24.88 -0.97
CA ALA A 554 -2.69 -25.78 -1.87
C ALA A 554 -2.08 -25.06 -3.10
N TYR A 555 -2.64 -23.92 -3.52
CA TYR A 555 -2.19 -23.21 -4.72
C TYR A 555 -1.17 -22.09 -4.42
N ALA A 556 -1.26 -21.45 -3.25
CA ALA A 556 -0.34 -20.38 -2.85
C ALA A 556 1.02 -20.89 -2.31
N PHE A 557 1.10 -22.15 -1.86
CA PHE A 557 2.31 -22.68 -1.20
C PHE A 557 3.14 -23.64 -2.07
N SER A 558 2.52 -24.49 -2.89
CA SER A 558 3.24 -25.60 -3.56
C SER A 558 4.08 -25.18 -4.77
N LYS A 559 3.84 -24.01 -5.37
CA LYS A 559 4.60 -23.52 -6.54
C LYS A 559 5.76 -22.59 -6.19
N LYS A 560 5.93 -22.22 -4.92
CA LYS A 560 6.86 -21.14 -4.53
C LYS A 560 8.34 -21.53 -4.55
N TYR A 561 8.73 -22.81 -4.50
CA TYR A 561 10.14 -23.20 -4.61
C TYR A 561 10.33 -24.60 -5.22
N SER A 562 10.32 -24.69 -6.55
CA SER A 562 11.01 -25.79 -7.24
C SER A 562 12.40 -25.30 -7.63
N VAL A 563 13.37 -25.48 -6.72
CA VAL A 563 14.78 -25.37 -7.09
C VAL A 563 15.09 -26.52 -8.07
N PRO A 564 15.74 -26.31 -9.22
CA PRO A 564 16.26 -27.41 -10.00
C PRO A 564 17.27 -28.13 -9.12
N SER A 565 17.03 -29.40 -8.78
CA SER A 565 18.03 -30.20 -8.09
C SER A 565 19.30 -30.23 -8.94
N ALA A 566 20.35 -29.56 -8.48
CA ALA A 566 21.68 -29.77 -9.00
C ALA A 566 22.04 -31.22 -8.65
N GLY A 567 21.99 -32.09 -9.66
CA GLY A 567 22.42 -33.47 -9.53
C GLY A 567 23.91 -33.50 -9.20
N SER A 568 24.25 -33.68 -7.93
CA SER A 568 25.56 -34.15 -7.50
C SER A 568 25.46 -35.64 -7.22
N SER A 569 25.63 -36.45 -8.27
CA SER A 569 26.01 -37.84 -8.11
C SER A 569 27.46 -37.86 -7.62
N LEU A 570 27.64 -37.99 -6.32
CA LEU A 570 28.93 -38.39 -5.74
C LEU A 570 29.04 -39.92 -5.91
N THR A 571 29.50 -40.34 -7.08
CA THR A 571 30.08 -41.68 -7.23
C THR A 571 31.48 -41.67 -6.63
N THR A 572 31.60 -42.24 -5.44
CA THR A 572 32.88 -42.74 -4.92
C THR A 572 33.42 -43.81 -5.88
N SER A 573 34.65 -43.64 -6.36
CA SER A 573 35.47 -44.77 -6.78
C SER A 573 36.96 -44.47 -6.60
N PRO A 574 37.77 -45.48 -6.26
CA PRO A 574 39.13 -45.29 -5.77
C PRO A 574 40.17 -45.24 -6.89
N LEU A 575 41.35 -44.76 -6.50
CA LEU A 575 42.64 -44.80 -7.21
C LEU A 575 42.83 -46.03 -8.11
N ILE A 576 43.31 -45.80 -9.34
CA ILE A 576 44.46 -46.44 -10.02
C ILE A 576 44.60 -45.85 -11.45
N SER A 577 45.81 -45.42 -11.81
CA SER A 577 46.24 -44.99 -13.16
C SER A 577 46.53 -46.19 -14.09
N PRO A 578 47.09 -46.00 -15.30
CA PRO A 578 46.47 -45.48 -16.52
C PRO A 578 46.42 -46.57 -17.63
N GLY A 579 45.55 -46.41 -18.64
CA GLY A 579 45.47 -47.35 -19.76
C GLY A 579 44.89 -46.73 -21.04
N SER A 580 45.66 -46.87 -22.10
CA SER A 580 45.49 -46.50 -23.51
C SER A 580 44.25 -47.07 -24.24
N GLY A 581 43.88 -46.43 -25.36
CA GLY A 581 43.15 -47.07 -26.49
C GLY A 581 41.81 -46.39 -26.83
N THR A 582 41.72 -45.53 -27.85
CA THR A 582 41.43 -45.81 -29.29
C THR A 582 39.95 -46.04 -29.66
N SER A 583 39.56 -45.34 -30.74
CA SER A 583 38.54 -45.67 -31.76
C SER A 583 37.06 -45.41 -31.40
N GLU A 584 36.37 -44.53 -32.15
CA GLU A 584 35.43 -44.86 -33.26
C GLU A 584 34.09 -45.42 -32.76
N SER A 585 32.89 -45.14 -33.27
CA SER A 585 32.43 -44.43 -34.46
C SER A 585 30.88 -44.31 -34.39
N ARG A 586 30.34 -43.40 -35.20
CA ARG A 586 29.10 -43.49 -36.02
C ARG A 586 27.79 -44.03 -35.39
N GLY A 587 26.73 -43.21 -35.54
CA GLY A 587 25.80 -43.45 -36.66
C GLY A 587 24.28 -43.49 -36.37
N ARG A 588 23.57 -42.66 -37.16
CA ARG A 588 22.25 -42.87 -37.83
C ARG A 588 20.96 -42.81 -36.98
N GLN A 589 20.09 -41.83 -37.26
CA GLN A 589 19.00 -41.75 -38.28
C GLN A 589 17.74 -42.54 -37.91
N HIS A 590 16.58 -41.87 -37.81
CA HIS A 590 15.48 -42.05 -38.77
C HIS A 590 14.31 -41.06 -38.60
N GLU A 591 13.77 -40.66 -39.75
CA GLU A 591 12.57 -39.84 -40.02
C GLU A 591 11.23 -40.58 -39.88
N ARG A 592 10.13 -39.80 -39.83
CA ARG A 592 8.80 -39.89 -40.53
C ARG A 592 7.78 -39.11 -39.66
N GLY A 593 6.91 -38.21 -40.11
CA GLY A 593 6.27 -37.95 -41.39
C GLY A 593 4.80 -38.42 -41.36
N ILE A 594 3.81 -37.51 -41.51
CA ILE A 594 2.53 -37.64 -42.27
C ILE A 594 1.54 -36.49 -41.95
N GLU A 595 1.03 -35.87 -43.01
CA GLU A 595 -0.05 -34.87 -43.11
C GLU A 595 -1.46 -35.50 -43.18
N ARG A 596 -2.53 -34.69 -43.00
CA ARG A 596 -3.68 -34.60 -43.94
C ARG A 596 -4.67 -33.46 -43.62
N ASN A 597 -5.10 -32.80 -44.70
CA ASN A 597 -6.16 -31.77 -44.84
C ASN A 597 -7.58 -32.35 -44.85
N SER A 598 -8.61 -31.53 -44.61
CA SER A 598 -9.70 -31.23 -45.58
C SER A 598 -10.81 -30.30 -45.02
N SER A 599 -11.42 -29.59 -45.97
CA SER A 599 -12.38 -28.47 -45.93
C SER A 599 -13.86 -28.88 -46.01
N SER A 600 -14.80 -27.99 -45.63
CA SER A 600 -16.03 -27.68 -46.40
C SER A 600 -16.94 -26.61 -45.76
N SER A 601 -17.55 -25.76 -46.61
CA SER A 601 -18.79 -24.96 -46.47
C SER A 601 -19.80 -25.52 -47.54
N PRO A 602 -21.04 -25.02 -47.84
CA PRO A 602 -21.64 -23.68 -47.61
C PRO A 602 -23.21 -23.62 -47.43
N LEU A 603 -23.76 -22.38 -47.51
CA LEU A 603 -25.04 -21.90 -48.11
C LEU A 603 -26.09 -21.19 -47.23
N ALA A 604 -26.71 -20.20 -47.87
CA ALA A 604 -27.58 -19.11 -47.39
C ALA A 604 -29.07 -19.33 -47.70
N LEU A 605 -29.97 -18.52 -47.13
CA LEU A 605 -31.19 -17.99 -47.77
C LEU A 605 -31.85 -16.85 -46.94
N SER A 606 -32.57 -16.00 -47.66
CA SER A 606 -33.14 -14.68 -47.34
C SER A 606 -34.63 -14.68 -46.89
N GLY A 607 -35.13 -13.59 -46.30
CA GLY A 607 -36.53 -13.17 -46.53
C GLY A 607 -37.26 -12.24 -45.53
N VAL A 608 -37.59 -11.03 -46.00
CA VAL A 608 -38.88 -10.30 -45.92
C VAL A 608 -39.27 -9.48 -44.65
N SER A 609 -39.93 -8.36 -44.97
CA SER A 609 -40.31 -7.10 -44.31
C SER A 609 -41.67 -7.06 -43.57
N LYS A 610 -41.87 -6.00 -42.74
CA LYS A 610 -43.08 -5.12 -42.54
C LYS A 610 -42.81 -4.12 -41.39
N GLU A 611 -42.95 -2.78 -41.57
CA GLU A 611 -44.16 -1.94 -41.31
C GLU A 611 -44.81 -2.23 -39.94
N GLU A 612 -45.20 -1.32 -39.05
CA GLU A 612 -45.69 0.09 -39.03
C GLU A 612 -45.89 0.38 -37.50
N GLN A 613 -45.68 1.53 -36.88
CA GLN A 613 -46.65 2.62 -36.65
C GLN A 613 -46.18 3.47 -35.44
N THR A 614 -46.07 4.79 -35.65
CA THR A 614 -46.22 5.86 -34.63
C THR A 614 -47.70 6.13 -34.36
N PRO A 615 -48.09 6.59 -33.15
CA PRO A 615 -48.30 8.04 -32.93
C PRO A 615 -47.80 8.47 -31.53
N GLY A 616 -47.28 9.67 -31.27
CA GLY A 616 -47.84 10.99 -31.58
C GLY A 616 -48.71 11.48 -30.43
N ARG A 617 -48.16 12.29 -29.50
CA ARG A 617 -48.92 13.35 -28.78
C ARG A 617 -48.03 14.38 -28.10
N HIS A 618 -48.09 15.60 -28.64
CA HIS A 618 -47.79 16.88 -27.99
C HIS A 618 -48.68 17.11 -26.77
N ILE A 619 -48.12 17.63 -25.66
CA ILE A 619 -48.64 18.78 -24.89
C ILE A 619 -47.44 19.49 -24.20
N SER A 620 -47.29 20.80 -24.43
CA SER A 620 -46.55 21.77 -23.58
C SER A 620 -47.60 22.78 -23.04
N PRO A 621 -47.22 23.85 -22.32
CA PRO A 621 -46.46 23.98 -21.06
C PRO A 621 -47.24 24.81 -20.00
N ALA A 622 -46.84 24.79 -18.72
CA ALA A 622 -47.15 25.84 -17.72
C ALA A 622 -46.28 25.61 -16.47
N ALA A 623 -45.33 26.50 -16.14
CA ALA A 623 -45.48 27.72 -15.34
C ALA A 623 -45.38 27.46 -13.82
N GLY A 624 -44.47 28.18 -13.14
CA GLY A 624 -44.50 28.34 -11.69
C GLY A 624 -43.16 28.30 -10.96
N LEU A 625 -42.28 29.28 -11.20
CA LEU A 625 -41.26 29.67 -10.22
C LEU A 625 -41.86 30.73 -9.29
N PRO A 626 -41.65 30.65 -7.96
CA PRO A 626 -41.65 31.83 -7.12
C PRO A 626 -40.23 32.18 -6.67
N ASP A 627 -39.87 33.38 -7.06
CA ASP A 627 -38.89 34.28 -6.50
C ASP A 627 -38.99 34.36 -4.95
N ARG A 628 -37.85 34.27 -4.26
CA ARG A 628 -37.69 34.73 -2.87
C ARG A 628 -36.37 35.47 -2.72
N SER A 629 -36.40 36.73 -3.10
CA SER A 629 -35.98 37.90 -2.32
C SER A 629 -35.05 37.66 -1.10
N ARG A 630 -33.84 38.19 -1.26
CA ARG A 630 -32.98 38.84 -0.25
C ARG A 630 -33.70 39.26 1.06
N LYS A 631 -33.08 38.90 2.19
CA LYS A 631 -32.99 39.79 3.36
C LYS A 631 -31.56 39.85 3.87
N SER A 632 -30.97 41.01 3.67
CA SER A 632 -29.84 41.56 4.42
C SER A 632 -30.25 41.79 5.88
N LEU A 633 -29.40 41.38 6.82
CA LEU A 633 -29.26 42.02 8.12
C LEU A 633 -27.76 42.03 8.43
N GLY A 634 -27.19 43.23 8.47
CA GLY A 634 -25.96 43.50 9.19
C GLY A 634 -26.30 43.80 10.64
N GLU A 635 -25.45 43.34 11.55
CA GLU A 635 -24.55 44.17 12.37
C GLU A 635 -23.30 43.33 12.67
#